data_AF-A0A9X3MVC2-F1
#
_entry.id   AF-A0A9X3MVC2-F1
#
_cell.length_a   1.000
_cell.length_b   1.000
_cell.length_c   1.000
_cell.angle_alpha   90.00
_cell.angle_beta   90.00
_cell.angle_gamma   90.00
#
_symmetry.space_group_name_H-M   'P 1'
#
loop_
_entity.id
_entity.type
_entity.pdbx_description
1 polymer ?
#
loop_
_entity_poly.entity_id
_entity_poly.type
_entity_poly.pdbx_seq_one_letter_code
_entity_poly.pdbx_strand_id
1 'polypeptide(L)'
;MSDFSAAPGIVALAAAAAALISLIWLLVLSIRFRRVRGAQRLVLGEYGQTDLVAHASELQQAFEVLHGRVEEVARQLTERMAAAEDRLDGAIAYRSLVRYDAYGEMSGHQSTTIALLDADHNGVVLSSIAHRDTARLYCKQINAGQGEHQLSPEEVEAVRLALAGGEVQSVILESG
;
A
#
# COMPACT_ATOMS: atom_id res chain seq x y z
N MET A 1 -86.07 -49.66 -45.06
CA MET A 1 -84.76 -49.75 -45.73
C MET A 1 -84.32 -48.35 -46.14
N SER A 2 -83.57 -47.65 -45.29
CA SER A 2 -82.65 -46.54 -45.62
C SER A 2 -82.25 -45.79 -44.33
N ASP A 3 -81.24 -46.27 -43.58
CA ASP A 3 -80.66 -45.47 -42.46
C ASP A 3 -79.23 -45.90 -42.04
N PHE A 4 -78.39 -46.35 -42.97
CA PHE A 4 -76.99 -46.73 -42.67
C PHE A 4 -75.92 -46.06 -43.54
N SER A 5 -76.29 -45.14 -44.43
CA SER A 5 -75.32 -44.43 -45.30
C SER A 5 -74.72 -43.17 -44.65
N ALA A 6 -75.33 -42.64 -43.57
CA ALA A 6 -74.88 -41.39 -42.94
C ALA A 6 -73.78 -41.58 -41.87
N ALA A 7 -73.64 -42.78 -41.30
CA ALA A 7 -72.69 -43.06 -40.21
C ALA A 7 -71.21 -42.86 -40.59
N PRO A 8 -70.69 -43.37 -41.74
CA PRO A 8 -69.28 -43.18 -42.09
C PRO A 8 -68.95 -41.73 -42.45
N GLY A 9 -69.90 -40.98 -43.03
CA GLY A 9 -69.70 -39.56 -43.38
C GLY A 9 -69.53 -38.66 -42.16
N ILE A 10 -70.33 -38.88 -41.11
CA ILE A 10 -70.23 -38.11 -39.85
C ILE A 10 -68.91 -38.41 -39.14
N VAL A 11 -68.47 -39.67 -39.11
CA VAL A 11 -67.18 -40.06 -38.51
C VAL A 11 -66.00 -39.46 -39.28
N ALA A 12 -66.05 -39.44 -40.61
CA ALA A 12 -65.01 -38.81 -41.44
C ALA A 12 -64.95 -37.29 -41.22
N LEU A 13 -66.10 -36.62 -41.11
CA LEU A 13 -66.18 -35.18 -40.84
C LEU A 13 -65.65 -34.82 -39.44
N ALA A 14 -66.00 -35.64 -38.43
CA ALA A 14 -65.52 -35.46 -37.06
C ALA A 14 -63.99 -35.67 -36.96
N ALA A 15 -63.45 -36.68 -37.65
CA ALA A 15 -62.01 -36.91 -37.72
C ALA A 15 -61.27 -35.75 -38.41
N ALA A 16 -61.83 -35.22 -39.50
CA ALA A 16 -61.25 -34.06 -40.21
C ALA A 16 -61.25 -32.80 -39.32
N ALA A 17 -62.34 -32.56 -38.58
CA ALA A 17 -62.43 -31.44 -37.64
C ALA A 17 -61.40 -31.58 -36.49
N ALA A 18 -61.28 -32.78 -35.91
CA ALA A 18 -60.30 -33.05 -34.85
C ALA A 18 -58.84 -32.90 -35.34
N ALA A 19 -58.56 -33.30 -36.58
CA ALA A 19 -57.26 -33.12 -37.21
C ALA A 19 -56.95 -31.62 -37.42
N LEU A 20 -57.94 -30.83 -37.84
CA LEU A 20 -57.79 -29.38 -38.02
C LEU A 20 -57.51 -28.67 -36.69
N ILE A 21 -58.23 -29.03 -35.63
CA ILE A 21 -58.03 -28.47 -34.29
C ILE A 21 -56.64 -28.83 -33.77
N SER A 22 -56.22 -30.08 -33.95
CA SER A 22 -54.89 -30.55 -33.54
C SER A 22 -53.77 -29.84 -34.32
N LEU A 23 -53.97 -29.59 -35.62
CA LEU A 23 -53.04 -28.83 -36.45
C LEU A 23 -52.93 -27.38 -35.99
N ILE A 24 -54.06 -26.73 -35.70
CA ILE A 24 -54.09 -25.35 -35.18
C ILE A 24 -53.40 -25.31 -33.81
N TRP A 25 -53.63 -26.29 -32.95
CA TRP A 25 -53.01 -26.37 -31.64
C TRP A 25 -51.48 -26.54 -31.73
N LEU A 26 -51.01 -27.41 -32.62
CA LEU A 26 -49.58 -27.57 -32.92
C LEU A 26 -48.96 -26.29 -33.49
N LEU A 27 -49.69 -25.58 -34.36
CA LEU A 27 -49.23 -24.30 -34.91
C LEU A 27 -49.09 -23.24 -33.82
N VAL A 28 -50.09 -23.10 -32.95
CA VAL A 28 -50.06 -22.16 -31.81
C VAL A 28 -48.94 -22.52 -30.85
N LEU A 29 -48.77 -23.80 -30.51
CA LEU A 29 -47.70 -24.26 -29.64
C LEU A 29 -46.32 -23.97 -30.27
N SER A 30 -46.16 -24.22 -31.56
CA SER A 30 -44.93 -23.93 -32.30
C SER A 30 -44.63 -22.42 -32.34
N ILE A 31 -45.63 -21.57 -32.58
CA ILE A 31 -45.46 -20.11 -32.54
C ILE A 31 -45.13 -19.64 -31.12
N ARG A 32 -45.82 -20.15 -30.10
CA ARG A 32 -45.56 -19.78 -28.70
C ARG A 32 -44.16 -20.20 -28.28
N PHE A 33 -43.72 -21.38 -28.70
CA PHE A 33 -42.38 -21.89 -28.47
C PHE A 33 -41.31 -21.07 -29.20
N ARG A 34 -41.56 -20.66 -30.45
CA ARG A 34 -40.69 -19.72 -31.20
C ARG A 34 -40.63 -18.34 -30.54
N ARG A 35 -41.75 -17.82 -30.03
CA ARG A 35 -41.84 -16.50 -29.41
C ARG A 35 -41.18 -16.47 -28.03
N VAL A 36 -41.35 -17.52 -27.22
CA VAL A 36 -40.65 -17.67 -25.93
C VAL A 36 -39.15 -17.82 -26.14
N ARG A 37 -38.72 -18.64 -27.12
CA ARG A 37 -37.31 -18.73 -27.51
C ARG A 37 -36.76 -17.41 -28.08
N GLY A 38 -37.58 -16.61 -28.76
CA GLY A 38 -37.21 -15.28 -29.26
C GLY A 38 -37.10 -14.23 -28.16
N ALA A 39 -38.01 -14.23 -27.18
CA ALA A 39 -38.02 -13.29 -26.07
C ALA A 39 -36.88 -13.53 -25.06
N GLN A 40 -36.51 -14.81 -24.84
CA GLN A 40 -35.33 -15.15 -24.04
C GLN A 40 -34.02 -14.72 -24.72
N ARG A 41 -33.99 -14.60 -26.05
CA ARG A 41 -32.83 -14.16 -26.84
C ARG A 41 -32.52 -12.67 -26.71
N LEU A 42 -33.50 -11.86 -26.32
CA LEU A 42 -33.36 -10.41 -26.14
C LEU A 42 -32.91 -10.01 -24.74
N VAL A 43 -33.15 -10.86 -23.73
CA VAL A 43 -32.76 -10.60 -22.33
C VAL A 43 -31.37 -11.16 -22.01
N LEU A 44 -30.87 -12.11 -22.82
CA LEU A 44 -29.56 -12.76 -22.62
C LEU A 44 -28.46 -12.28 -23.58
N GLY A 45 -28.69 -11.21 -24.35
CA GLY A 45 -27.70 -10.74 -25.31
C GLY A 45 -27.49 -11.73 -26.47
N GLU A 46 -26.81 -11.28 -27.50
CA GLU A 46 -26.83 -11.87 -28.84
C GLU A 46 -26.11 -13.24 -28.96
N TYR A 47 -25.39 -13.74 -27.95
CA TYR A 47 -24.60 -14.98 -28.05
C TYR A 47 -24.71 -15.86 -26.78
N GLY A 48 -25.34 -17.03 -26.91
CA GLY A 48 -25.63 -17.94 -25.80
C GLY A 48 -24.40 -18.66 -25.24
N GLN A 49 -24.40 -18.90 -23.93
CA GLN A 49 -23.53 -19.77 -23.09
C GLN A 49 -22.00 -19.66 -23.23
N THR A 50 -21.44 -19.59 -24.43
CA THR A 50 -20.00 -19.36 -24.68
C THR A 50 -19.57 -17.97 -24.24
N ASP A 51 -20.45 -16.97 -24.32
CA ASP A 51 -20.15 -15.57 -23.98
C ASP A 51 -19.92 -15.35 -22.48
N LEU A 52 -20.69 -16.03 -21.60
CA LEU A 52 -20.45 -15.98 -20.16
C LEU A 52 -19.15 -16.67 -19.76
N VAL A 53 -18.79 -17.78 -20.42
CA VAL A 53 -17.52 -18.47 -20.19
C VAL A 53 -16.34 -17.66 -20.72
N ALA A 54 -16.49 -17.02 -21.88
CA ALA A 54 -15.49 -16.11 -22.43
C ALA A 54 -15.30 -14.88 -21.54
N HIS A 55 -16.38 -14.24 -21.09
CA HIS A 55 -16.32 -13.10 -20.18
C HIS A 55 -15.75 -13.48 -18.81
N ALA A 56 -16.12 -14.64 -18.27
CA ALA A 56 -15.51 -15.15 -17.03
C ALA A 56 -14.01 -15.42 -17.20
N SER A 57 -13.59 -15.97 -18.36
CA SER A 57 -12.19 -16.19 -18.69
C SER A 57 -11.42 -14.88 -18.84
N GLU A 58 -12.01 -13.87 -19.49
CA GLU A 58 -11.41 -12.54 -19.62
C GLU A 58 -11.25 -11.85 -18.27
N LEU A 59 -12.27 -11.90 -17.41
CA LEU A 59 -12.17 -11.38 -16.04
C LEU A 59 -11.11 -12.12 -15.24
N GLN A 60 -11.04 -13.45 -15.35
CA GLN A 60 -10.04 -14.24 -14.65
C GLN A 60 -8.63 -13.89 -15.12
N GLN A 61 -8.42 -13.74 -16.42
CA GLN A 61 -7.14 -13.31 -16.98
C GLN A 61 -6.78 -11.88 -16.56
N ALA A 62 -7.75 -10.97 -16.54
CA ALA A 62 -7.55 -9.61 -16.06
C ALA A 62 -7.19 -9.59 -14.56
N PHE A 63 -7.83 -10.44 -13.75
CA PHE A 63 -7.50 -10.62 -12.34
C PHE A 63 -6.10 -11.18 -12.14
N GLU A 64 -5.68 -12.17 -12.92
CA GLU A 64 -4.35 -12.77 -12.85
C GLU A 64 -3.26 -11.75 -13.21
N VAL A 65 -3.46 -10.97 -14.27
CA VAL A 65 -2.57 -9.87 -14.66
C VAL A 65 -2.52 -8.78 -13.58
N LEU A 66 -3.67 -8.42 -13.00
CA LEU A 66 -3.72 -7.44 -11.91
C LEU A 66 -2.99 -7.96 -10.67
N HIS A 67 -3.21 -9.22 -10.30
CA HIS A 67 -2.57 -9.86 -9.16
C HIS A 67 -1.06 -9.87 -9.33
N GLY A 68 -0.56 -10.31 -10.49
CA GLY A 68 0.87 -10.29 -10.79
C GLY A 68 1.47 -8.88 -10.76
N ARG A 69 0.73 -7.86 -11.21
CA ARG A 69 1.16 -6.45 -11.08
C ARG A 69 1.23 -6.00 -9.63
N VAL A 70 0.26 -6.39 -8.80
CA VAL A 70 0.25 -6.04 -7.37
C VAL A 70 1.42 -6.70 -6.66
N GLU A 71 1.68 -7.98 -6.92
CA GLU A 71 2.83 -8.70 -6.35
C GLU A 71 4.17 -8.07 -6.77
N GLU A 72 4.31 -7.72 -8.05
CA GLU A 72 5.53 -7.09 -8.56
C GLU A 72 5.75 -5.70 -7.92
N VAL A 73 4.70 -4.87 -7.82
CA VAL A 73 4.78 -3.56 -7.15
C VAL A 73 5.11 -3.73 -5.68
N ALA A 74 4.49 -4.69 -5.00
CA ALA A 74 4.78 -4.98 -3.59
C ALA A 74 6.26 -5.38 -3.41
N ARG A 75 6.77 -6.29 -4.24
CA ARG A 75 8.18 -6.70 -4.23
C ARG A 75 9.12 -5.52 -4.44
N GLN A 76 8.87 -4.70 -5.46
CA GLN A 76 9.69 -3.52 -5.74
C GLN A 76 9.67 -2.50 -4.60
N LEU A 77 8.51 -2.30 -3.96
CA LEU A 77 8.41 -1.42 -2.80
C LEU A 77 9.21 -1.95 -1.62
N THR A 78 9.10 -3.24 -1.32
CA THR A 78 9.88 -3.89 -0.26
C THR A 78 11.38 -3.76 -0.51
N GLU A 79 11.85 -4.02 -1.73
CA GLU A 79 13.26 -3.88 -2.09
C GLU A 79 13.76 -2.44 -1.95
N ARG A 80 12.96 -1.46 -2.41
CA ARG A 80 13.31 -0.04 -2.28
C ARG A 80 13.30 0.44 -0.84
N MET A 81 12.37 -0.06 -0.03
CA MET A 81 12.28 0.26 1.39
C MET A 81 13.48 -0.30 2.15
N ALA A 82 13.81 -1.57 1.93
CA ALA A 82 15.00 -2.19 2.52
C ALA A 82 16.28 -1.44 2.14
N ALA A 83 16.43 -1.06 0.86
CA ALA A 83 17.58 -0.26 0.41
C ALA A 83 17.60 1.16 0.99
N ALA A 84 16.43 1.74 1.31
CA ALA A 84 16.36 3.04 1.96
C ALA A 84 16.73 2.94 3.45
N GLU A 85 16.24 1.91 4.15
CA GLU A 85 16.58 1.61 5.53
C GLU A 85 18.08 1.36 5.70
N ASP A 86 18.68 0.52 4.84
CA ASP A 86 20.12 0.25 4.84
C ASP A 86 20.97 1.52 4.63
N ARG A 87 20.48 2.45 3.81
CA ARG A 87 21.14 3.75 3.60
C ARG A 87 20.97 4.74 4.75
N LEU A 88 19.94 4.54 5.58
CA LEU A 88 19.69 5.35 6.78
C LEU A 88 20.37 4.76 8.01
N ASP A 89 20.83 3.52 7.93
CA ASP A 89 21.59 2.90 9.01
C ASP A 89 22.87 3.69 9.30
N GLY A 90 23.10 3.99 10.57
CA GLY A 90 24.18 4.89 11.03
C GLY A 90 24.04 6.37 10.61
N ALA A 91 22.92 6.79 10.03
CA ALA A 91 22.68 8.22 9.77
C ALA A 91 22.46 8.99 11.08
N ILE A 92 22.91 10.24 11.13
CA ILE A 92 22.73 11.11 12.30
C ILE A 92 21.23 11.41 12.48
N ALA A 93 20.65 10.86 13.54
CA ALA A 93 19.25 11.04 13.92
C ALA A 93 19.08 12.10 15.00
N TYR A 94 20.01 12.16 15.95
CA TYR A 94 19.98 13.09 17.09
C TYR A 94 21.20 14.00 17.06
N ARG A 95 20.98 15.30 17.31
CA ARG A 95 22.05 16.29 17.32
C ARG A 95 21.78 17.44 18.27
N SER A 96 22.84 17.99 18.85
CA SER A 96 22.78 19.19 19.68
C SER A 96 24.06 20.01 19.54
N LEU A 97 24.00 21.27 19.96
CA LEU A 97 25.16 22.16 20.02
C LEU A 97 25.10 22.97 21.30
N VAL A 98 26.14 22.88 22.13
CA VAL A 98 26.26 23.60 23.39
C VAL A 98 27.40 24.57 23.28
N ARG A 99 27.16 25.84 23.60
CA ARG A 99 28.20 26.89 23.62
C ARG A 99 28.48 27.28 25.06
N TYR A 100 29.74 27.51 25.39
CA TYR A 100 30.15 27.81 26.75
C TYR A 100 31.48 28.57 26.77
N ASP A 101 31.82 29.13 27.93
CA ASP A 101 33.16 29.62 28.20
C ASP A 101 33.91 28.56 29.03
N ALA A 102 34.98 28.00 28.48
CA ALA A 102 35.73 26.93 29.13
C ALA A 102 36.76 27.43 30.16
N TYR A 103 37.13 28.72 30.08
CA TYR A 103 38.19 29.28 30.93
C TYR A 103 37.71 30.49 31.75
N GLY A 104 36.49 31.00 31.53
CA GLY A 104 35.93 32.17 32.23
C GLY A 104 36.64 33.49 31.91
N GLU A 105 37.70 33.46 31.11
CA GLU A 105 38.52 34.61 30.73
C GLU A 105 38.12 35.20 29.36
N MET A 106 37.27 34.52 28.59
CA MET A 106 36.94 34.87 27.20
C MET A 106 35.45 35.13 27.01
N SER A 107 35.09 36.41 26.98
CA SER A 107 33.76 36.86 26.58
C SER A 107 33.35 36.31 25.20
N GLY A 108 32.18 35.67 25.13
CA GLY A 108 31.52 35.30 23.86
C GLY A 108 31.20 33.82 23.65
N HIS A 109 31.33 32.95 24.66
CA HIS A 109 31.02 31.51 24.58
C HIS A 109 31.58 30.86 23.30
N GLN A 110 32.89 31.02 23.14
CA GLN A 110 33.61 30.59 21.93
C GLN A 110 33.94 29.09 21.96
N SER A 111 33.88 28.46 23.15
CA SER A 111 33.98 27.01 23.24
C SER A 111 32.63 26.38 22.89
N THR A 112 32.68 25.26 22.18
CA THR A 112 31.47 24.60 21.65
C THR A 112 31.61 23.10 21.70
N THR A 113 30.56 22.41 22.13
CA THR A 113 30.43 20.96 22.05
C THR A 113 29.26 20.59 21.17
N ILE A 114 29.44 19.62 20.28
CA ILE A 114 28.42 19.09 19.38
C ILE A 114 28.30 17.59 19.63
N ALA A 115 27.10 17.11 19.89
CA ALA A 115 26.79 15.68 19.91
C ALA A 115 26.09 15.30 18.60
N LEU A 116 26.56 14.24 17.94
CA LEU A 116 26.01 13.69 16.70
C LEU A 116 25.81 12.19 16.92
N LEU A 117 24.54 11.76 17.03
CA LEU A 117 24.19 10.39 17.35
C LEU A 117 23.23 9.81 16.30
N ASP A 118 23.35 8.51 16.03
CA ASP A 118 22.43 7.73 15.21
C ASP A 118 21.17 7.33 15.98
N ALA A 119 20.28 6.57 15.32
CA ALA A 119 19.03 6.09 15.91
C ALA A 119 19.23 5.16 17.12
N ASP A 120 20.37 4.47 17.20
CA ASP A 120 20.76 3.59 18.30
C ASP A 120 21.55 4.34 19.40
N HIS A 121 21.60 5.67 19.30
CA HIS A 121 22.34 6.56 20.20
C HIS A 121 23.85 6.33 20.21
N ASN A 122 24.41 5.74 19.15
CA ASN A 122 25.84 5.66 18.93
C ASN A 122 26.31 6.86 18.10
N GLY A 123 27.57 7.25 18.24
CA GLY A 123 28.13 8.32 17.45
C GLY A 123 29.31 8.99 18.11
N VAL A 124 29.37 10.33 18.00
CA VAL A 124 30.51 11.10 18.48
C VAL A 124 30.08 12.40 19.15
N VAL A 125 30.91 12.84 20.10
CA VAL A 125 30.89 14.18 20.65
C VAL A 125 32.18 14.89 20.27
N LEU A 126 32.04 16.08 19.72
CA LEU A 126 33.12 16.96 19.29
C LEU A 126 33.14 18.20 20.17
N SER A 127 34.24 18.45 20.85
CA SER A 127 34.42 19.63 21.71
C SER A 127 35.56 20.48 21.22
N SER A 128 35.24 21.72 20.83
CA SER A 128 36.21 22.77 20.53
C SER A 128 36.34 23.67 21.75
N ILE A 129 37.49 23.61 22.41
CA ILE A 129 37.81 24.46 23.54
C ILE A 129 38.68 25.62 23.03
N ALA A 130 38.10 26.81 22.99
CA ALA A 130 38.75 28.01 22.51
C ALA A 130 39.56 28.70 23.61
N HIS A 131 40.73 29.21 23.25
CA HIS A 131 41.61 30.06 24.04
C HIS A 131 42.05 31.26 23.18
N ARG A 132 42.67 32.30 23.78
CA ARG A 132 43.05 33.56 23.09
C ARG A 132 43.63 33.39 21.70
N ASP A 133 44.65 32.52 21.58
CA ASP A 133 45.39 32.33 20.32
C ASP A 133 45.33 30.89 19.80
N THR A 134 44.58 29.99 20.46
CA THR A 134 44.55 28.56 20.11
C THR A 134 43.16 27.96 20.33
N ALA A 135 42.82 26.92 19.59
CA ALA A 135 41.64 26.09 19.85
C ALA A 135 42.08 24.62 19.90
N ARG A 136 41.60 23.88 20.90
CA ARG A 136 41.82 22.44 21.02
C ARG A 136 40.55 21.71 20.66
N LEU A 137 40.66 20.68 19.82
CA LEU A 137 39.55 19.83 19.42
C LEU A 137 39.69 18.47 20.08
N TYR A 138 38.62 18.03 20.73
CA TYR A 138 38.48 16.70 21.31
C TYR A 138 37.35 15.97 20.59
N CYS A 139 37.54 14.68 20.34
CA CYS A 139 36.53 13.79 19.77
C CYS A 139 36.43 12.57 20.68
N LYS A 140 35.23 12.28 21.18
CA LYS A 140 34.96 11.09 22.01
C LYS A 140 33.83 10.30 21.38
N GLN A 141 33.99 8.98 21.35
CA GLN A 141 32.94 8.07 20.89
C GLN A 141 31.85 7.93 21.95
N ILE A 142 30.61 7.84 21.48
CA ILE A 142 29.42 7.54 22.26
C ILE A 142 28.89 6.18 21.82
N ASN A 143 28.65 5.29 22.78
CA ASN A 143 28.03 4.00 22.58
C ASN A 143 26.76 3.92 23.44
N ALA A 144 25.60 3.71 22.80
CA ALA A 144 24.30 3.65 23.45
C ALA A 144 24.04 4.84 24.41
N GLY A 145 24.40 6.05 23.98
CA GLY A 145 24.23 7.28 24.77
C GLY A 145 25.27 7.50 25.88
N GLN A 146 26.29 6.64 26.02
CA GLN A 146 27.35 6.79 27.01
C GLN A 146 28.72 6.99 26.35
N GLY A 147 29.54 7.86 26.92
CA GLY A 147 30.91 8.07 26.44
C GLY A 147 31.80 6.87 26.75
N GLU A 148 32.64 6.47 25.78
CA GLU A 148 33.70 5.47 26.01
C GLU A 148 34.68 5.91 27.10
N HIS A 149 34.89 7.23 27.20
CA HIS A 149 35.70 7.89 28.22
C HIS A 149 34.85 8.85 29.03
N GLN A 150 35.35 9.26 30.20
CA GLN A 150 34.71 10.29 31.03
C GLN A 150 34.41 11.55 30.21
N LEU A 151 33.13 11.90 30.14
CA LEU A 151 32.65 13.11 29.48
C LEU A 151 32.77 14.31 30.44
N SER A 152 33.07 15.50 29.89
CA SER A 152 32.99 16.76 30.61
C SER A 152 31.52 17.13 30.90
N PRO A 153 31.24 18.05 31.83
CA PRO A 153 29.87 18.50 32.09
C PRO A 153 29.15 19.00 30.84
N GLU A 154 29.84 19.73 29.98
CA GLU A 154 29.30 20.28 28.73
C GLU A 154 29.06 19.21 27.67
N GLU A 155 29.93 18.19 27.61
CA GLU A 155 29.74 17.02 26.75
C GLU A 155 28.55 16.16 27.20
N VAL A 156 28.40 15.94 28.50
CA VAL A 156 27.24 15.24 29.08
C VAL A 156 25.96 16.00 28.73
N GLU A 157 25.96 17.31 28.89
CA GLU A 157 24.80 18.14 28.58
C GLU A 157 24.47 18.12 27.08
N ALA A 158 25.47 18.16 26.20
CA ALA A 158 25.25 18.04 24.76
C ALA A 158 24.59 16.69 24.40
N VAL A 159 25.08 15.58 24.94
CA VAL A 159 24.45 14.25 24.72
C VAL A 159 23.03 14.24 25.25
N ARG A 160 22.79 14.75 26.47
CA ARG A 160 21.46 14.85 27.08
C ARG A 160 20.49 15.64 26.21
N LEU A 161 20.91 16.79 25.68
CA LEU A 161 20.09 17.65 24.81
C LEU A 161 19.80 16.99 23.46
N ALA A 162 20.79 16.29 22.87
CA ALA A 162 20.59 15.57 21.62
C ALA A 162 19.50 14.49 21.77
N LEU A 163 19.58 13.70 22.84
CA LEU A 163 18.61 12.64 23.14
C LEU A 163 17.23 13.16 23.57
N ALA A 164 17.15 14.37 24.13
CA ALA A 164 15.89 15.01 24.49
C ALA A 164 15.07 15.46 23.26
N GLY A 165 15.63 15.40 22.04
CA GLY A 165 14.88 15.56 20.79
C GLY A 165 14.41 16.99 20.49
N GLY A 166 15.02 18.01 21.10
CA GLY A 166 14.74 19.40 20.78
C GLY A 166 15.35 19.83 19.45
N GLU A 167 14.77 20.85 18.80
CA GLU A 167 15.45 21.61 17.73
C GLU A 167 16.88 21.97 18.15
N VAL A 168 17.74 22.28 17.18
CA VAL A 168 19.14 22.69 17.43
C VAL A 168 19.17 23.91 18.36
N GLN A 169 19.25 23.65 19.65
CA GLN A 169 19.32 24.69 20.65
C GLN A 169 20.80 24.91 20.93
N SER A 170 21.32 26.07 20.51
CA SER A 170 22.56 26.58 21.05
C SER A 170 22.30 27.00 22.49
N VAL A 171 22.46 26.08 23.43
CA VAL A 171 22.35 26.39 24.86
C VAL A 171 23.68 27.00 25.29
N ILE A 172 23.60 28.19 25.88
CA ILE A 172 24.74 28.85 26.52
C ILE A 172 24.81 28.31 27.95
N LEU A 173 25.88 27.59 28.29
CA LEU A 173 26.15 27.23 29.67
C LEU A 173 26.94 28.35 30.35
N GLU A 174 26.41 28.87 31.45
CA GLU A 174 27.16 29.67 32.39
C GLU A 174 27.94 28.70 33.31
N SER A 175 29.25 28.63 33.11
CA SER A 175 30.15 27.93 34.01
C SER A 175 30.17 28.68 35.36
N GLY A 176 29.53 28.10 36.37
CA GLY A 176 29.55 28.57 37.77
C GLY A 176 30.76 28.09 38.55
#